data_AF-A0A250VSR9-F1
#
_entry.id   AF-A0A250VSR9-F1
#
_cell.length_a   1.000
_cell.length_b   1.000
_cell.length_c   1.000
_cell.angle_alpha   90.00
_cell.angle_beta   90.00
_cell.angle_gamma   90.00
#
_symmetry.space_group_name_H-M   'P 1'
#
loop_
_entity.id
_entity.type
_entity.pdbx_description
1 polymer ?
#
loop_
_entity_poly.entity_id
_entity_poly.type
_entity_poly.pdbx_seq_one_letter_code
_entity_poly.pdbx_strand_id
1 'polypeptide(L)'
;MTSTLEDLAVVGRRVEFAYYRSLHNDSETLYLPGIITAVTDDVASLRVRLDGQRSNLALCPDYEGLRYLEQVVPVPALPMGRFQPGTQHPGMDFAYDGVLVVQFEEDDMVAITADRDKAEAAVATYLREQCGIDDESTIRDELAELKPKAVVFEWEPEGAECAWLMNWADEGDGQALQVHYLPAL
;
A
#
# COMPACT_ATOMS: atom_id res chain seq x y z
N MET A 1 -17.25 21.74 -31.06
CA MET A 1 -16.07 22.29 -30.38
C MET A 1 -15.27 21.09 -29.91
N THR A 2 -14.08 20.87 -30.44
CA THR A 2 -13.19 19.78 -30.03
C THR A 2 -12.54 20.23 -28.73
N SER A 3 -12.97 19.66 -27.60
CA SER A 3 -12.27 19.85 -26.31
C SER A 3 -10.84 19.36 -26.48
N THR A 4 -9.86 20.15 -26.06
CA THR A 4 -8.47 19.66 -25.98
C THR A 4 -8.35 18.65 -24.83
N LEU A 5 -7.33 17.79 -24.85
CA LEU A 5 -7.07 16.85 -23.74
C LEU A 5 -6.81 17.60 -22.42
N GLU A 6 -6.19 18.78 -22.51
CA GLU A 6 -5.98 19.69 -21.38
C GLU A 6 -7.32 20.22 -20.82
N ASP A 7 -8.31 20.50 -21.67
CA ASP A 7 -9.66 20.89 -21.20
C ASP A 7 -10.40 19.74 -20.48
N LEU A 8 -10.00 18.49 -20.74
CA LEU A 8 -10.56 17.31 -20.05
C LEU A 8 -9.86 17.04 -18.72
N ALA A 9 -8.61 17.48 -18.55
CA ALA A 9 -7.84 17.34 -17.33
C ALA A 9 -8.36 18.26 -16.21
N VAL A 10 -9.38 17.82 -15.48
CA VAL A 10 -9.95 18.54 -14.35
C VAL A 10 -9.99 17.67 -13.10
N VAL A 11 -9.71 18.28 -11.95
CA VAL A 11 -9.81 17.62 -10.64
C VAL A 11 -11.22 17.05 -10.45
N GLY A 12 -11.30 15.81 -9.98
CA GLY A 12 -12.55 15.08 -9.79
C GLY A 12 -13.01 14.29 -11.00
N ARG A 13 -12.36 14.41 -12.16
CA ARG A 13 -12.71 13.60 -13.33
C ARG A 13 -12.32 12.15 -13.13
N ARG A 14 -13.27 11.25 -13.41
CA ARG A 14 -13.05 9.81 -13.44
C ARG A 14 -12.25 9.43 -14.67
N VAL A 15 -11.34 8.49 -14.49
CA VAL A 15 -10.47 7.97 -15.55
C VAL A 15 -10.39 6.46 -15.47
N GLU A 16 -10.01 5.85 -16.58
CA GLU A 16 -9.47 4.50 -16.60
C GLU A 16 -7.99 4.56 -16.96
N PHE A 17 -7.17 3.77 -16.28
CA PHE A 17 -5.73 3.74 -16.45
C PHE A 17 -5.23 2.32 -16.75
N ALA A 18 -4.40 2.17 -17.76
CA ALA A 18 -3.67 0.95 -18.04
C ALA A 18 -2.16 1.21 -18.04
N TYR A 19 -1.40 0.32 -17.38
CA TYR A 19 0.06 0.38 -17.43
C TYR A 19 0.57 0.10 -18.85
N TYR A 20 1.69 0.72 -19.23
CA TYR A 20 2.32 0.53 -20.55
C TYR A 20 2.51 -0.93 -20.94
N ARG A 21 2.96 -1.77 -19.99
CA ARG A 21 3.12 -3.22 -20.20
C ARG A 21 1.79 -3.91 -20.55
N SER A 22 0.67 -3.45 -20.00
CA SER A 22 -0.66 -4.01 -20.29
C SER A 22 -1.21 -3.57 -21.65
N LEU A 23 -0.75 -2.44 -22.19
CA LEU A 23 -1.15 -1.97 -23.53
C LEU A 23 -0.49 -2.80 -24.65
N HIS A 24 0.71 -3.33 -24.38
CA HIS A 24 1.57 -3.97 -25.36
C HIS A 24 1.73 -5.48 -25.16
N ASN A 25 0.86 -6.09 -24.37
CA ASN A 25 0.81 -7.53 -24.21
C ASN A 25 -0.33 -8.11 -25.07
N ASP A 26 -0.19 -9.34 -25.55
CA ASP A 26 -1.19 -10.01 -26.39
C ASP A 26 -2.48 -10.41 -25.62
N SER A 27 -2.54 -10.13 -24.31
CA SER A 27 -3.71 -10.29 -23.46
C SER A 27 -4.59 -9.04 -23.43
N GLU A 28 -5.87 -9.19 -23.08
CA GLU A 28 -6.77 -8.04 -22.87
C GLU A 28 -6.15 -6.99 -21.94
N THR A 29 -6.16 -5.72 -22.37
CA THR A 29 -5.64 -4.62 -21.56
C THR A 29 -6.48 -4.45 -20.31
N LEU A 30 -5.84 -4.52 -19.14
CA LEU A 30 -6.49 -4.26 -17.86
C LEU A 30 -6.53 -2.77 -17.59
N TYR A 31 -7.74 -2.21 -17.60
CA TYR A 31 -8.01 -0.83 -17.22
C TYR A 31 -8.45 -0.76 -15.76
N LEU A 32 -7.73 0.04 -14.98
CA LEU A 32 -7.98 0.28 -13.57
C LEU A 32 -8.73 1.62 -13.41
N PRO A 33 -9.84 1.64 -12.66
CA PRO A 33 -10.58 2.87 -12.44
C PRO A 33 -9.81 3.81 -11.50
N GLY A 34 -9.92 5.12 -11.75
CA GLY A 34 -9.27 6.14 -10.92
C GLY A 34 -9.91 7.53 -11.06
N ILE A 35 -9.29 8.51 -10.42
CA ILE A 35 -9.75 9.90 -10.39
C ILE A 35 -8.57 10.87 -10.46
N ILE A 36 -8.73 11.99 -11.17
CA ILE A 36 -7.77 13.08 -11.16
C ILE A 36 -7.89 13.82 -9.83
N THR A 37 -6.82 13.87 -9.05
CA THR A 37 -6.77 14.45 -7.70
C THR A 37 -6.12 15.83 -7.70
N ALA A 38 -5.20 16.08 -8.63
CA ALA A 38 -4.64 17.41 -8.87
C ALA A 38 -4.24 17.58 -10.35
N VAL A 39 -4.20 18.85 -10.76
CA VAL A 39 -3.58 19.28 -12.03
C VAL A 39 -2.46 20.25 -11.68
N THR A 40 -1.25 19.96 -12.15
CA THR A 40 -0.01 20.68 -11.84
C THR A 40 0.59 21.31 -13.10
N ASP A 41 1.53 22.25 -12.93
CA ASP A 41 2.17 22.96 -14.05
C ASP A 41 3.40 22.21 -14.62
N ASP A 42 3.68 20.99 -14.18
CA ASP A 42 4.80 20.16 -14.65
C ASP A 42 4.44 19.33 -15.89
N VAL A 43 5.44 18.65 -16.48
CA VAL A 43 5.24 17.82 -17.68
C VAL A 43 4.27 16.66 -17.42
N ALA A 44 4.32 16.09 -16.21
CA ALA A 44 3.37 15.11 -15.72
C ALA A 44 2.25 15.81 -14.94
N SER A 45 1.52 16.69 -15.64
CA SER A 45 0.56 17.64 -15.06
C SER A 45 -0.63 17.00 -14.36
N LEU A 46 -0.82 15.67 -14.41
CA LEU A 46 -1.91 15.00 -13.71
C LEU A 46 -1.42 14.19 -12.53
N ARG A 47 -2.09 14.37 -11.40
CA ARG A 47 -2.07 13.41 -10.30
C ARG A 47 -3.33 12.57 -10.37
N VAL A 48 -3.17 11.27 -10.56
CA VAL A 48 -4.28 10.32 -10.67
C VAL A 48 -4.18 9.31 -9.54
N ARG A 49 -5.25 9.17 -8.76
CA ARG A 49 -5.39 8.10 -7.77
C ARG A 49 -6.25 6.99 -8.31
N LEU A 50 -5.72 5.78 -8.36
CA LEU A 50 -6.50 4.59 -8.68
C LEU A 50 -7.40 4.21 -7.49
N ASP A 51 -8.56 3.63 -7.78
CA ASP A 51 -9.48 3.20 -6.73
C ASP A 51 -8.81 2.12 -5.85
N GLY A 52 -8.97 2.26 -4.53
CA GLY A 52 -8.33 1.39 -3.54
C GLY A 52 -6.87 1.74 -3.23
N GLN A 53 -6.27 2.71 -3.94
CA GLN A 53 -4.91 3.18 -3.68
C GLN A 53 -4.90 4.55 -2.99
N ARG A 54 -3.80 4.87 -2.30
CA ARG A 54 -3.54 6.19 -1.69
C ARG A 54 -2.50 7.00 -2.47
N SER A 55 -1.51 6.32 -3.04
CA SER A 55 -0.46 6.95 -3.83
C SER A 55 -1.02 7.47 -5.16
N ASN A 56 -0.44 8.57 -5.64
CA ASN A 56 -0.84 9.19 -6.90
C ASN A 56 0.14 8.79 -8.01
N LEU A 57 -0.39 8.46 -9.18
CA LEU A 57 0.36 8.38 -10.42
C LEU A 57 0.58 9.79 -10.96
N ALA A 58 1.81 10.10 -11.36
CA ALA A 58 2.14 11.32 -12.10
C ALA A 58 2.09 11.01 -13.60
N LEU A 59 1.16 11.62 -14.34
CA LEU A 59 0.90 11.28 -15.74
C LEU A 59 0.83 12.53 -16.61
N CYS A 60 1.27 12.40 -17.86
CA CYS A 60 0.97 13.38 -18.89
C CYS A 60 -0.52 13.26 -19.30
N PRO A 61 -1.22 14.37 -19.62
CA PRO A 61 -2.62 14.32 -20.04
C PRO A 61 -2.90 13.50 -21.29
N ASP A 62 -1.89 13.31 -22.14
CA ASP A 62 -1.94 12.57 -23.39
C ASP A 62 -1.37 11.14 -23.29
N TYR A 63 -1.15 10.65 -22.06
CA TYR A 63 -0.69 9.29 -21.85
C TYR A 63 -1.64 8.27 -22.51
N GLU A 64 -1.11 7.41 -23.37
CA GLU A 64 -1.90 6.45 -24.17
C GLU A 64 -2.78 5.52 -23.32
N GLY A 65 -2.30 5.14 -22.13
CA GLY A 65 -3.04 4.29 -21.20
C GLY A 65 -4.11 5.02 -20.39
N LEU A 66 -4.28 6.32 -20.57
CA LEU A 66 -5.25 7.13 -19.83
C LEU A 66 -6.51 7.38 -20.67
N ARG A 67 -7.67 6.98 -20.14
CA ARG A 67 -8.97 7.28 -20.74
C ARG A 67 -9.77 8.17 -19.82
N TYR A 68 -10.21 9.31 -20.33
CA TYR A 68 -11.09 10.21 -19.60
C TYR A 68 -12.53 9.73 -19.70
N LEU A 69 -13.20 9.60 -18.55
CA LEU A 69 -14.62 9.35 -18.49
C LEU A 69 -15.38 10.67 -18.40
N GLU A 70 -16.64 10.68 -18.83
CA GLU A 70 -17.48 11.89 -18.82
C GLU A 70 -17.83 12.35 -17.39
N GLN A 71 -17.69 11.47 -16.40
CA GLN A 71 -18.07 11.71 -15.02
C GLN A 71 -17.04 12.58 -14.29
N VAL A 72 -17.50 13.70 -13.73
CA VAL A 72 -16.76 14.53 -12.79
C VAL A 72 -17.49 14.53 -11.45
N VAL A 73 -16.79 14.12 -10.38
CA VAL A 73 -17.34 14.02 -9.03
C VAL A 73 -16.35 14.63 -8.03
N PRO A 74 -16.80 15.00 -6.81
CA PRO A 74 -15.86 15.37 -5.76
C PRO A 74 -14.83 14.27 -5.53
N VAL A 75 -13.56 14.65 -5.36
CA VAL A 75 -12.50 13.70 -5.02
C VAL A 75 -12.81 13.11 -3.64
N PRO A 76 -12.96 11.78 -3.51
CA PRO A 76 -13.23 11.17 -2.22
C PRO A 76 -12.11 11.48 -1.23
N ALA A 77 -12.46 11.91 -0.02
CA ALA A 77 -11.48 12.09 1.04
C ALA A 77 -10.96 10.72 1.49
N LEU A 78 -9.65 10.61 1.74
CA LEU A 78 -9.08 9.41 2.35
C LEU A 78 -9.13 9.50 3.88
N PRO A 79 -9.22 8.35 4.57
CA PRO A 79 -9.00 8.30 6.01
C PRO A 79 -7.67 8.94 6.40
N MET A 80 -7.58 9.55 7.57
CA MET A 80 -6.34 10.13 8.09
C MET A 80 -6.16 9.74 9.55
N GLY A 81 -4.91 9.81 10.02
CA GLY A 81 -4.54 9.49 11.38
C GLY A 81 -4.38 7.98 11.61
N ARG A 82 -4.48 7.59 12.87
CA ARG A 82 -4.22 6.23 13.33
C ARG A 82 -5.33 5.26 12.93
N PHE A 83 -4.95 4.01 12.67
CA PHE A 83 -5.89 2.95 12.33
C PHE A 83 -5.47 1.60 12.92
N GLN A 84 -6.44 0.68 12.99
CA GLN A 84 -6.20 -0.71 13.33
C GLN A 84 -5.82 -1.48 12.06
N PRO A 85 -4.65 -2.12 11.97
CA PRO A 85 -4.23 -2.89 10.80
C PRO A 85 -5.15 -4.09 10.53
N GLY A 86 -5.22 -4.50 9.26
CA GLY A 86 -6.19 -5.48 8.75
C GLY A 86 -5.93 -5.80 7.28
N THR A 87 -6.33 -6.99 6.82
CA THR A 87 -6.06 -7.46 5.45
C THR A 87 -6.76 -6.67 4.34
N GLN A 88 -7.72 -5.83 4.71
CA GLN A 88 -8.33 -4.86 3.80
C GLN A 88 -7.44 -3.65 3.49
N HIS A 89 -6.32 -3.47 4.22
CA HIS A 89 -5.43 -2.34 4.03
C HIS A 89 -4.30 -2.67 3.03
N PRO A 90 -3.84 -1.70 2.24
CA PRO A 90 -2.80 -1.94 1.24
C PRO A 90 -1.51 -2.50 1.86
N GLY A 91 -0.95 -3.55 1.25
CA GLY A 91 0.31 -4.16 1.69
C GLY A 91 0.21 -5.01 2.97
N MET A 92 -0.99 -5.30 3.45
CA MET A 92 -1.23 -6.15 4.62
C MET A 92 -1.88 -7.48 4.22
N ASP A 93 -1.32 -8.17 3.24
CA ASP A 93 -2.02 -9.25 2.55
C ASP A 93 -2.00 -10.61 3.29
N PHE A 94 -1.11 -10.77 4.26
CA PHE A 94 -0.83 -12.06 4.88
C PHE A 94 -1.31 -12.14 6.33
N ALA A 95 -2.20 -13.09 6.60
CA ALA A 95 -2.70 -13.38 7.92
C ALA A 95 -2.67 -14.89 8.20
N TYR A 96 -2.00 -15.28 9.29
CA TYR A 96 -1.83 -16.67 9.71
C TYR A 96 -2.42 -16.86 11.11
N ASP A 97 -3.45 -17.70 11.23
CA ASP A 97 -4.23 -17.87 12.48
C ASP A 97 -4.70 -16.52 13.09
N GLY A 98 -5.06 -15.58 12.22
CA GLY A 98 -5.50 -14.24 12.61
C GLY A 98 -4.38 -13.27 13.00
N VAL A 99 -3.10 -13.66 12.90
CA VAL A 99 -1.95 -12.76 13.07
C VAL A 99 -1.53 -12.23 11.71
N LEU A 100 -1.57 -10.91 11.55
CA LEU A 100 -1.04 -10.24 10.36
C LEU A 100 0.49 -10.28 10.39
N VAL A 101 1.10 -10.65 9.26
CA VAL A 101 2.54 -10.53 9.03
C VAL A 101 2.73 -9.53 7.90
N VAL A 102 3.54 -8.50 8.17
CA VAL A 102 3.85 -7.46 7.18
C VAL A 102 5.36 -7.39 7.00
N GLN A 103 5.80 -7.45 5.74
CA GLN A 103 7.17 -7.20 5.33
C GLN A 103 7.25 -5.78 4.74
N PHE A 104 8.23 -5.01 5.18
CA PHE A 104 8.52 -3.66 4.68
C PHE A 104 9.55 -3.70 3.54
N GLU A 105 9.74 -2.58 2.85
CA GLU A 105 10.64 -2.51 1.67
C GLU A 105 12.11 -2.82 1.99
N GLU A 106 12.54 -2.61 3.23
CA GLU A 106 13.90 -2.93 3.69
C GLU A 106 14.03 -4.38 4.21
N ASP A 107 13.04 -5.25 3.95
CA ASP A 107 12.94 -6.64 4.44
C ASP A 107 12.70 -6.81 5.96
N ASP A 108 12.53 -5.71 6.68
CA ASP A 108 11.98 -5.72 8.04
C ASP A 108 10.62 -6.41 8.06
N MET A 109 10.32 -7.16 9.12
CA MET A 109 9.04 -7.83 9.30
C MET A 109 8.40 -7.54 10.65
N VAL A 110 7.08 -7.55 10.67
CA VAL A 110 6.30 -7.42 11.90
C VAL A 110 5.15 -8.41 11.93
N ALA A 111 5.01 -9.13 13.05
CA ALA A 111 3.83 -9.92 13.38
C ALA A 111 2.96 -9.15 14.39
N ILE A 112 1.72 -8.86 14.01
CA ILE A 112 0.82 -7.99 14.77
C ILE A 112 0.06 -8.81 15.81
N THR A 113 0.72 -9.08 16.93
CA THR A 113 0.15 -9.78 18.09
C THR A 113 1.01 -9.57 19.34
N ALA A 114 0.37 -9.55 20.51
CA ALA A 114 1.04 -9.58 21.80
C ALA A 114 1.53 -10.98 22.20
N ASP A 115 1.01 -12.02 21.56
CA ASP A 115 1.31 -13.43 21.85
C ASP A 115 2.54 -13.88 21.05
N ARG A 116 3.63 -14.19 21.76
CA ARG A 116 4.91 -14.59 21.16
C ARG A 116 4.82 -15.90 20.38
N ASP A 117 4.10 -16.90 20.90
CA ASP A 117 4.02 -18.21 20.25
C ASP A 117 3.25 -18.09 18.93
N LYS A 118 2.18 -17.28 18.93
CA LYS A 118 1.45 -16.96 17.70
C LYS A 118 2.28 -16.13 16.72
N ALA A 119 3.07 -15.17 17.20
CA ALA A 119 3.97 -14.40 16.35
C ALA A 119 5.00 -15.32 15.66
N GLU A 120 5.67 -16.17 16.44
CA GLU A 120 6.68 -17.09 15.92
C GLU A 120 6.08 -18.06 14.90
N ALA A 121 4.90 -18.62 15.17
CA ALA A 121 4.20 -19.49 14.23
C ALA A 121 3.83 -18.78 12.92
N ALA A 122 3.34 -17.54 13.01
CA ALA A 122 2.95 -16.75 11.85
C ALA A 122 4.16 -16.35 10.98
N VAL A 123 5.24 -15.86 11.60
CA VAL A 123 6.48 -15.50 10.89
C VAL A 123 7.11 -16.73 10.26
N ALA A 124 7.17 -17.86 10.97
CA ALA A 124 7.70 -19.10 10.41
C ALA A 124 6.90 -19.57 9.19
N THR A 125 5.59 -19.39 9.20
CA THR A 125 4.73 -19.74 8.04
C THR A 125 5.00 -18.79 6.88
N TYR A 126 5.08 -17.48 7.15
CA TYR A 126 5.42 -16.48 6.14
C TYR A 126 6.77 -16.74 5.47
N LEU A 127 7.82 -17.01 6.27
CA LEU A 127 9.17 -17.30 5.75
C LEU A 127 9.21 -18.51 4.81
N ARG A 128 8.44 -19.56 5.13
CA ARG A 128 8.33 -20.75 4.26
C ARG A 128 7.58 -20.43 2.97
N GLU A 129 6.40 -19.84 3.09
CA GLU A 129 5.48 -19.71 1.97
C GLU A 129 5.83 -18.56 1.02
N GLN A 130 6.27 -17.42 1.56
CA GLN A 130 6.51 -16.20 0.80
C GLN A 130 7.99 -15.95 0.50
N CYS A 131 8.87 -16.28 1.45
CA CYS A 131 10.33 -16.12 1.25
C CYS A 131 11.00 -17.38 0.70
N GLY A 132 10.30 -18.53 0.68
CA GLY A 132 10.84 -19.80 0.17
C GLY A 132 11.97 -20.37 1.03
N ILE A 133 12.01 -20.04 2.33
CA ILE A 133 13.02 -20.55 3.26
C ILE A 133 12.55 -21.91 3.79
N ASP A 134 13.18 -22.98 3.30
CA ASP A 134 12.89 -24.37 3.72
C ASP A 134 13.84 -24.88 4.82
N ASP A 135 14.91 -24.14 5.13
CA ASP A 135 15.85 -24.53 6.17
C ASP A 135 15.35 -24.15 7.57
N GLU A 136 14.94 -25.15 8.34
CA GLU A 136 14.43 -24.98 9.71
C GLU A 136 15.48 -24.44 10.70
N SER A 137 16.78 -24.54 10.40
CA SER A 137 17.79 -23.86 11.23
C SER A 137 17.80 -22.35 11.02
N THR A 138 17.77 -21.91 9.76
CA THR A 138 17.63 -20.50 9.39
C THR A 138 16.36 -19.91 9.99
N ILE A 139 15.20 -20.57 9.82
CA ILE A 139 13.94 -20.09 10.41
C ILE A 139 14.07 -19.92 11.93
N ARG A 140 14.67 -20.88 12.64
CA ARG A 140 14.84 -20.78 14.09
C ARG A 140 15.72 -19.59 14.49
N ASP A 141 16.78 -19.33 13.74
CA ASP A 141 17.70 -18.22 13.99
C ASP A 141 16.99 -16.87 13.78
N GLU A 142 16.16 -16.74 12.73
CA GLU A 142 15.31 -15.56 12.52
C GLU A 142 14.32 -15.33 13.67
N LEU A 143 13.62 -16.40 14.08
CA LEU A 143 12.63 -16.32 15.16
C LEU A 143 13.27 -15.92 16.50
N ALA A 144 14.55 -16.25 16.72
CA ALA A 144 15.27 -15.85 17.92
C ALA A 144 15.49 -14.33 18.02
N GLU A 145 15.53 -13.63 16.88
CA GLU A 145 15.73 -12.18 16.80
C GLU A 145 14.43 -11.36 16.94
N LEU A 146 13.26 -12.01 16.96
CA LEU A 146 11.97 -11.36 17.18
C LEU A 146 11.92 -10.61 18.51
N LYS A 147 11.68 -9.30 18.43
CA LYS A 147 11.65 -8.39 19.58
C LYS A 147 10.24 -7.83 19.80
N PRO A 148 9.69 -7.91 21.02
CA PRO A 148 8.40 -7.29 21.31
C PRO A 148 8.55 -5.76 21.22
N LYS A 149 7.58 -5.12 20.57
CA LYS A 149 7.52 -3.67 20.37
C LYS A 149 6.10 -3.16 20.52
N ALA A 150 5.99 -1.90 20.94
CA ALA A 150 4.75 -1.15 20.90
C ALA A 150 4.79 -0.21 19.68
N VAL A 151 3.79 -0.28 18.82
CA VAL A 151 3.73 0.51 17.57
C VAL A 151 2.35 1.12 17.36
N VAL A 152 2.30 2.14 16.51
CA VAL A 152 1.06 2.69 15.95
C VAL A 152 1.15 2.66 14.43
N PHE A 153 -0.01 2.46 13.79
CA PHE A 153 -0.13 2.52 12.33
C PHE A 153 -0.88 3.78 11.95
N GLU A 154 -0.29 4.57 11.06
CA GLU A 154 -0.80 5.90 10.68
C GLU A 154 -0.90 6.03 9.17
N TRP A 155 -2.03 6.53 8.72
CA TRP A 155 -2.21 6.86 7.31
C TRP A 155 -1.34 8.06 6.93
N GLU A 156 -0.54 7.88 5.88
CA GLU A 156 0.21 8.99 5.26
C GLU A 156 -0.73 9.94 4.52
N PRO A 157 -0.34 11.18 4.21
CA PRO A 157 -1.11 12.04 3.32
C PRO A 157 -1.35 11.41 1.94
N GLU A 158 -2.38 11.88 1.25
CA GLU A 158 -2.60 11.51 -0.15
C GLU A 158 -1.38 11.87 -1.02
N GLY A 159 -0.96 10.94 -1.89
CA GLY A 159 0.18 11.14 -2.77
C GLY A 159 1.55 10.90 -2.12
N ALA A 160 1.59 10.47 -0.85
CA ALA A 160 2.80 9.90 -0.27
C ALA A 160 3.22 8.62 -1.01
N GLU A 161 4.50 8.27 -0.88
CA GLU A 161 5.08 7.09 -1.53
C GLU A 161 4.42 5.82 -1.01
N CYS A 162 4.31 5.69 0.32
CA CYS A 162 3.62 4.59 1.00
C CYS A 162 2.21 4.99 1.44
N ALA A 163 1.31 4.02 1.55
CA ALA A 163 -0.06 4.29 1.99
C ALA A 163 -0.14 4.64 3.50
N TRP A 164 0.75 4.09 4.30
CA TRP A 164 0.75 4.24 5.75
C TRP A 164 2.16 4.00 6.29
N LEU A 165 2.40 4.42 7.53
CA LEU A 165 3.63 4.17 8.28
C LEU A 165 3.35 3.37 9.55
N MET A 166 4.33 2.57 9.94
CA MET A 166 4.42 2.00 11.29
C MET A 166 5.43 2.85 12.08
N ASN A 167 4.98 3.45 13.18
CA ASN A 167 5.84 4.23 14.07
C ASN A 167 5.96 3.54 15.42
N TRP A 168 7.12 3.68 16.07
CA TRP A 168 7.26 3.27 17.47
C TRP A 168 6.33 4.09 18.34
N ALA A 169 5.58 3.42 19.22
CA ALA A 169 4.64 4.10 20.10
C ALA A 169 5.37 4.76 21.28
N ASP A 170 4.89 5.93 21.68
CA ASP A 170 5.32 6.58 22.92
C ASP A 170 4.87 5.78 24.16
N GLU A 171 5.55 5.98 25.28
CA GLU A 171 5.17 5.35 26.54
C GLU A 171 3.76 5.82 26.97
N GLY A 172 2.87 4.85 27.25
CA GLY A 172 1.50 5.13 27.66
C GLY A 172 0.53 5.47 26.53
N ASP A 173 0.94 5.30 25.27
CA ASP A 173 0.06 5.49 24.13
C ASP A 173 -1.10 4.47 24.12
N GLY A 174 -2.31 4.96 24.34
CA GLY A 174 -3.52 4.13 24.45
C GLY A 174 -3.97 3.48 23.15
N GLN A 175 -3.37 3.83 22.01
CA GLN A 175 -3.62 3.20 20.71
C GLN A 175 -2.47 2.29 20.27
N ALA A 176 -1.45 2.11 21.12
CA ALA A 176 -0.34 1.25 20.81
C ALA A 176 -0.77 -0.22 20.69
N LEU A 177 -0.28 -0.87 19.63
CA LEU A 177 -0.40 -2.30 19.43
C LEU A 177 0.91 -2.97 19.82
N GLN A 178 0.79 -4.08 20.53
CA GLN A 178 1.93 -4.96 20.78
C GLN A 178 2.17 -5.82 19.54
N VAL A 179 3.41 -5.84 19.10
CA VAL A 179 3.87 -6.59 17.93
C VAL A 179 5.17 -7.30 18.24
N HIS A 180 5.54 -8.25 17.39
CA HIS A 180 6.87 -8.85 17.38
C HIS A 180 7.57 -8.46 16.08
N TYR A 181 8.65 -7.69 16.21
CA TYR A 181 9.40 -7.12 15.10
C TYR A 181 10.69 -7.90 14.86
N LEU A 182 10.97 -8.20 13.60
CA LEU A 182 12.17 -8.84 13.10
C LEU A 182 12.88 -7.85 12.18
N PRO A 183 14.07 -7.34 12.56
CA PRO A 183 14.85 -6.48 11.67
C PRO A 183 15.36 -7.28 10.47
N ALA A 184 15.56 -6.59 9.35
CA ALA A 184 16.27 -7.13 8.20
C ALA A 184 17.70 -7.56 8.54
N LEU A 185 18.19 -8.56 7.81
CA LEU A 185 19.53 -9.14 7.95
C LEU A 185 20.66 -8.23 7.46
#